data_AF-A0A3D9C1H3-F1
#
_entry.id   AF-A0A3D9C1H3-F1
#
_cell.length_a   1.000
_cell.length_b   1.000
_cell.length_c   1.000
_cell.angle_alpha   90.00
_cell.angle_beta   90.00
_cell.angle_gamma   90.00
#
_symmetry.space_group_name_H-M   'P 1'
#
loop_
_entity.id
_entity.type
_entity.pdbx_description
1 polymer ?
#
loop_
_entity_poly.entity_id
_entity_poly.type
_entity_poly.pdbx_seq_one_letter_code
_entity_poly.pdbx_strand_id
1 'polypeptide(L)'
;MNTNCALCGTPLSLMDTVLGENKLSDGGLLCNKCLNKATAINKDLVHSLMNYTLAEIRDLTWGESIEEVEEIEEETVVETSVSHTSITFSHTTVRFSLDKTKPTRSDEIQEQILALNTKLSSSVNDEVDELVKVLDTDEKIVAIADAKYLHNNTNGLLLATQRKVLFLNRKFFGNIYKKEFPHQNINTVLDDIREKDSSLKILTNGPTADFILDGSNSAQLFCKAIERYIKSSENKEKQQLTQPELKASAFQPSQSIQEEDPSVVFDKLEKLGRLRDNGILTDDEFAEQKKKLLDKL
;
A
#
# COMPACT_ATOMS: atom_id res chain seq x y z
N MET A 1 -20.12 35.86 21.54
CA MET A 1 -18.98 34.99 21.22
C MET A 1 -18.64 35.25 19.76
N ASN A 2 -17.51 35.89 19.46
CA ASN A 2 -17.16 36.22 18.08
C ASN A 2 -16.60 34.96 17.43
N THR A 3 -17.44 34.27 16.66
CA THR A 3 -17.03 33.16 15.81
C THR A 3 -16.35 33.75 14.58
N ASN A 4 -15.03 33.79 14.59
CA ASN A 4 -14.23 34.24 13.44
C ASN A 4 -13.95 33.05 12.52
N CYS A 5 -13.81 33.33 11.23
CA CYS A 5 -13.34 32.37 10.24
C CYS A 5 -11.93 31.93 10.63
N ALA A 6 -11.73 30.62 10.76
CA ALA A 6 -10.47 30.02 11.14
C ALA A 6 -9.38 30.23 10.05
N LEU A 7 -9.78 30.45 8.80
CA LEU A 7 -8.85 30.58 7.67
C LEU A 7 -8.37 32.03 7.44
N CYS A 8 -9.30 32.98 7.39
CA CYS A 8 -9.01 34.39 7.08
C CYS A 8 -9.21 35.35 8.25
N GLY A 9 -9.66 34.86 9.42
CA GLY A 9 -9.86 35.67 10.61
C GLY A 9 -11.06 36.61 10.58
N THR A 10 -11.83 36.67 9.48
CA THR A 10 -13.00 37.57 9.38
C THR A 10 -14.15 37.07 10.28
N PRO A 11 -14.87 37.96 10.99
CA PRO A 11 -16.03 37.56 11.78
C PRO A 11 -17.09 36.91 10.88
N LEU A 12 -17.62 35.75 11.28
CA LEU A 12 -18.64 35.05 10.51
C LEU A 12 -19.96 35.81 10.61
N SER A 13 -20.58 36.05 9.46
CA SER A 13 -21.93 36.59 9.40
C SER A 13 -22.95 35.48 9.68
N LEU A 14 -24.17 35.84 10.10
CA LEU A 14 -25.25 34.86 10.28
C LEU A 14 -25.54 34.07 8.99
N MET A 15 -25.24 34.63 7.81
CA MET A 15 -25.38 33.96 6.52
C MET A 15 -24.27 32.92 6.25
N ASP A 16 -23.14 32.98 6.96
CA ASP A 16 -22.05 31.99 6.86
C ASP A 16 -22.34 30.70 7.63
N THR A 17 -23.37 30.68 8.48
CA THR A 17 -23.77 29.54 9.32
C THR A 17 -25.11 28.90 8.91
N VAL A 18 -25.81 29.46 7.91
CA VAL A 18 -27.18 29.05 7.54
C VAL A 18 -27.24 27.81 6.64
N LEU A 19 -26.15 27.45 5.95
CA LEU A 19 -26.11 26.34 4.99
C LEU A 19 -25.48 25.03 5.52
N GLY A 20 -25.51 24.85 6.84
CA GLY A 20 -24.80 23.78 7.53
C GLY A 20 -23.56 24.35 8.22
N GLU A 21 -23.19 23.78 9.36
CA GLU A 21 -22.01 24.22 10.08
C GLU A 21 -20.80 23.99 9.16
N ASN A 22 -20.25 25.07 8.57
CA ASN A 22 -19.01 25.08 7.78
C ASN A 22 -17.82 24.75 8.68
N LYS A 23 -17.89 23.58 9.30
CA LYS A 23 -17.14 23.15 10.45
C LYS A 23 -16.20 22.04 10.05
N LEU A 24 -14.98 22.19 10.52
CA LEU A 24 -13.90 21.27 10.28
C LEU A 24 -13.85 20.23 11.40
N SER A 25 -13.13 19.15 11.15
CA SER A 25 -12.91 18.06 12.13
C SER A 25 -12.31 18.56 13.45
N ASP A 26 -11.51 19.64 13.40
CA ASP A 26 -10.90 20.31 14.55
C ASP A 26 -11.80 21.37 15.21
N GLY A 27 -13.04 21.51 14.74
CA GLY A 27 -14.01 22.48 15.24
C GLY A 27 -13.83 23.89 14.70
N GLY A 28 -12.87 24.14 13.79
CA GLY A 28 -12.72 25.41 13.10
C GLY A 28 -13.92 25.71 12.19
N LEU A 29 -14.32 26.97 12.09
CA LEU A 29 -15.42 27.41 11.22
C LEU A 29 -14.87 28.22 10.04
N LEU A 30 -15.39 27.96 8.84
CA LEU A 30 -15.01 28.67 7.62
C LEU A 30 -16.12 29.63 7.17
N CYS A 31 -15.74 30.81 6.66
CA CYS A 31 -16.68 31.68 5.96
C CYS A 31 -16.97 31.15 4.55
N ASN A 32 -18.13 31.51 3.99
CA ASN A 32 -18.53 31.06 2.66
C ASN A 32 -17.49 31.41 1.58
N LYS A 33 -16.80 32.54 1.72
CA LYS A 33 -15.74 32.96 0.77
C LYS A 33 -14.54 32.02 0.79
N CYS A 34 -14.09 31.60 1.98
CA CYS A 34 -12.97 30.68 2.14
C CYS A 34 -13.35 29.27 1.69
N LEU A 35 -14.58 28.84 2.02
CA LEU A 35 -15.11 27.57 1.56
C LEU A 35 -15.19 27.51 0.03
N ASN A 36 -15.77 28.52 -0.61
CA ASN A 36 -15.86 28.58 -2.08
C ASN A 36 -14.47 28.58 -2.75
N LYS A 37 -13.47 29.20 -2.13
CA LYS A 37 -12.08 29.16 -2.64
C LYS A 37 -11.50 27.74 -2.52
N ALA A 38 -11.73 27.06 -1.40
CA ALA A 38 -11.28 25.69 -1.20
C ALA A 38 -12.00 24.71 -2.15
N THR A 39 -13.31 24.86 -2.33
CA THR A 39 -14.12 23.95 -3.15
C THR A 39 -13.91 24.15 -4.65
N ALA A 40 -13.41 25.32 -5.07
CA ALA A 40 -12.93 25.53 -6.42
C ALA A 40 -11.70 24.65 -6.75
N ILE A 41 -10.84 24.40 -5.75
CA ILE A 41 -9.63 23.57 -5.88
C ILE A 41 -9.99 22.08 -5.73
N ASN A 42 -10.89 21.75 -4.80
CA ASN A 42 -11.37 20.38 -4.61
C ASN A 42 -12.89 20.34 -4.40
N LYS A 43 -13.61 19.92 -5.45
CA LYS A 43 -15.09 19.87 -5.49
C LYS A 43 -15.69 18.95 -4.42
N ASP A 44 -14.95 17.95 -3.95
CA ASP A 44 -15.44 16.97 -2.98
C ASP A 44 -15.44 17.52 -1.54
N LEU A 45 -14.78 18.65 -1.29
CA LEU A 45 -14.71 19.27 0.03
C LEU A 45 -16.10 19.59 0.60
N VAL A 46 -17.05 20.07 -0.22
CA VAL A 46 -18.40 20.48 0.23
C VAL A 46 -19.12 19.37 1.01
N HIS A 47 -18.93 18.12 0.60
CA HIS A 47 -19.61 16.96 1.20
C HIS A 47 -18.80 16.28 2.30
N SER A 48 -17.56 16.73 2.54
CA SER A 48 -16.62 16.02 3.41
C SER A 48 -15.82 16.93 4.37
N LEU A 49 -16.23 18.20 4.55
CA LEU A 49 -15.59 19.19 5.45
C LEU A 49 -15.28 18.65 6.86
N MET A 50 -16.16 17.82 7.42
CA MET A 50 -16.00 17.22 8.75
C MET A 50 -14.82 16.23 8.84
N ASN A 51 -14.21 15.88 7.71
CA ASN A 51 -13.03 15.01 7.62
C ASN A 51 -11.72 15.79 7.45
N TYR A 52 -11.80 17.11 7.26
CA TYR A 52 -10.63 17.97 7.06
C TYR A 52 -10.42 18.87 8.27
N THR A 53 -9.16 19.16 8.57
CA THR A 53 -8.70 20.11 9.59
C THR A 53 -8.41 21.47 8.96
N LEU A 54 -8.31 22.52 9.77
CA LEU A 54 -7.96 23.86 9.30
C LEU A 54 -6.62 23.90 8.58
N ALA A 55 -5.65 23.12 9.06
CA ALA A 55 -4.32 23.06 8.49
C ALA A 55 -4.35 22.48 7.06
N GLU A 56 -5.11 21.40 6.86
CA GLU A 56 -5.27 20.76 5.54
C GLU A 56 -5.94 21.70 4.52
N ILE A 57 -6.91 22.52 4.95
CA ILE A 57 -7.56 23.47 4.04
C ILE A 57 -6.65 24.67 3.73
N ARG A 58 -5.84 25.12 4.68
CA ARG A 58 -4.84 26.17 4.45
C ARG A 58 -3.82 25.72 3.40
N ASP A 59 -3.31 24.50 3.51
CA ASP A 59 -2.31 23.99 2.56
C ASP A 59 -2.91 23.81 1.15
N LEU A 60 -4.17 23.35 1.06
CA LEU A 60 -4.88 23.26 -0.22
C LEU A 60 -5.15 24.63 -0.87
N THR A 61 -5.35 25.69 -0.08
CA THR A 61 -5.78 27.02 -0.59
C THR A 61 -4.64 28.03 -0.79
N TRP A 62 -3.46 27.75 -0.23
CA TRP A 62 -2.24 28.56 -0.38
C TRP A 62 -1.04 27.79 -0.95
N GLY A 63 -1.14 26.48 -1.17
CA GLY A 63 -0.09 25.65 -1.79
C GLY A 63 0.12 25.85 -3.29
N GLU A 64 -0.65 26.74 -3.93
CA GLU A 64 -0.57 27.02 -5.38
C GLU A 64 -0.25 28.50 -5.64
N SER A 65 0.71 29.06 -4.90
CA SER A 65 1.22 30.41 -5.17
C SER A 65 2.74 30.45 -5.11
N ILE A 66 3.37 29.68 -5.99
CA ILE A 66 4.71 30.01 -6.52
C ILE A 66 4.69 29.68 -8.01
N GLU A 67 4.19 30.62 -8.81
CA GLU A 67 4.63 30.88 -10.18
C GLU A 67 3.89 32.15 -10.66
N GLU A 68 4.59 33.29 -10.59
CA GLU A 68 4.72 34.29 -11.65
C GLU A 68 5.46 35.51 -11.09
N VAL A 69 6.58 35.83 -11.73
CA VAL A 69 7.49 36.93 -11.45
C VAL A 69 6.98 38.17 -12.18
N GLU A 70 6.89 39.33 -11.51
CA GLU A 70 7.06 40.64 -12.15
C GLU A 70 7.52 41.72 -11.13
N GLU A 71 8.79 42.11 -11.30
CA GLU A 71 9.42 43.44 -11.27
C GLU A 71 9.12 44.56 -10.22
N ILE A 72 10.20 44.90 -9.48
CA ILE A 72 10.77 46.23 -9.09
C ILE A 72 9.96 47.03 -8.02
N GLU A 73 10.52 47.46 -6.87
CA GLU A 73 11.44 48.60 -6.69
C GLU A 73 12.33 48.48 -5.43
N GLU A 74 13.49 49.13 -5.53
CA GLU A 74 14.59 49.22 -4.57
C GLU A 74 14.21 49.86 -3.23
N GLU A 75 14.76 49.37 -2.11
CA GLU A 75 15.54 50.23 -1.21
C GLU A 75 16.44 49.41 -0.27
N THR A 76 17.46 50.10 0.23
CA THR A 76 18.79 49.64 0.59
C THR A 76 19.02 49.33 2.08
N VAL A 77 20.19 48.73 2.37
CA VAL A 77 20.95 48.61 3.65
C VAL A 77 20.33 47.65 4.68
N VAL A 78 21.00 46.63 5.25
CA VAL A 78 22.34 46.57 5.85
C VAL A 78 22.86 45.11 5.86
N GLU A 79 24.17 44.99 5.67
CA GLU A 79 25.01 43.79 5.69
C GLU A 79 24.86 42.92 6.95
N THR A 80 24.82 41.59 6.79
CA THR A 80 25.65 40.70 7.61
C THR A 80 26.09 39.48 6.79
N SER A 81 27.38 39.47 6.50
CA SER A 81 28.25 38.45 5.91
C SER A 81 27.88 36.97 6.07
N VAL A 82 27.75 36.24 4.95
CA VAL A 82 28.41 34.94 4.72
C VAL A 82 28.85 34.87 3.25
N SER A 83 30.12 34.55 3.02
CA SER A 83 30.81 34.58 1.74
C SER A 83 30.32 33.51 0.76
N HIS A 84 29.73 33.93 -0.36
CA HIS A 84 29.63 33.13 -1.58
C HIS A 84 30.75 33.60 -2.53
N THR A 85 31.72 32.74 -2.82
CA THR A 85 32.68 32.98 -3.90
C THR A 85 32.23 32.17 -5.12
N SER A 86 32.20 32.86 -6.25
CA SER A 86 31.67 32.47 -7.55
C SER A 86 32.37 31.25 -8.14
N ILE A 87 31.59 30.36 -8.75
CA ILE A 87 32.06 29.32 -9.64
C ILE A 87 32.44 29.96 -10.98
N THR A 88 33.70 29.82 -11.40
CA THR A 88 34.09 29.87 -12.82
C THR A 88 34.68 28.52 -13.21
N PHE A 89 34.14 27.97 -14.31
CA PHE A 89 34.43 26.64 -14.83
C PHE A 89 35.91 26.46 -15.16
N SER A 90 36.53 25.41 -14.62
CA SER A 90 37.79 24.86 -15.13
C SER A 90 37.82 23.36 -14.89
N HIS A 91 38.02 22.64 -15.99
CA HIS A 91 38.00 21.19 -16.14
C HIS A 91 38.66 20.47 -14.96
N THR A 92 37.84 19.95 -14.06
CA THR A 92 38.29 18.98 -13.07
C THR A 92 37.25 17.89 -13.07
N THR A 93 37.63 16.70 -13.56
CA THR A 93 36.84 15.49 -13.41
C THR A 93 36.46 15.37 -11.94
N VAL A 94 35.18 15.55 -11.64
CA VAL A 94 34.59 15.21 -10.35
C VAL A 94 34.70 13.70 -10.24
N ARG A 95 35.77 13.24 -9.60
CA ARG A 95 35.83 11.87 -9.11
C ARG A 95 34.85 11.79 -7.95
N PHE A 96 33.65 11.31 -8.24
CA PHE A 96 32.79 10.73 -7.21
C PHE A 96 33.57 9.58 -6.60
N SER A 97 34.24 9.85 -5.48
CA SER A 97 34.69 8.79 -4.59
C SER A 97 33.42 8.27 -3.94
N LEU A 98 32.79 7.30 -4.62
CA LEU A 98 31.78 6.46 -4.02
C LEU A 98 32.52 5.65 -2.96
N ASP A 99 32.67 6.24 -1.77
CA ASP A 99 33.04 5.49 -0.59
C ASP A 99 32.07 4.33 -0.52
N LYS A 100 32.59 3.11 -0.63
CA LYS A 100 31.86 1.88 -0.33
C LYS A 100 31.62 1.82 1.17
N THR A 101 30.86 2.75 1.69
CA THR A 101 30.18 2.58 2.97
C THR A 101 29.16 1.47 2.77
N LYS A 102 29.13 0.53 3.71
CA LYS A 102 28.16 -0.56 3.78
C LYS A 102 26.75 -0.05 3.39
N PRO A 103 26.00 -0.76 2.53
CA PRO A 103 24.70 -0.29 2.06
C PRO A 103 23.81 0.06 3.25
N THR A 104 23.17 1.22 3.17
CA THR A 104 22.19 1.67 4.17
C THR A 104 20.92 0.85 3.99
N ARG A 105 20.11 0.70 5.04
CA ARG A 105 18.80 0.04 4.96
C ARG A 105 17.91 0.61 3.84
N SER A 106 18.01 1.91 3.59
CA SER A 106 17.34 2.58 2.46
C SER A 106 17.83 2.07 1.11
N ASP A 107 19.15 1.98 0.92
CA ASP A 107 19.77 1.44 -0.31
C ASP A 107 19.32 -0.01 -0.57
N GLU A 108 19.26 -0.83 0.48
CA GLU A 108 18.79 -2.23 0.39
C GLU A 108 17.31 -2.34 0.00
N ILE A 109 16.47 -1.41 0.48
CA ILE A 109 15.05 -1.35 0.12
C ILE A 109 14.91 -0.90 -1.34
N GLN A 110 15.63 0.14 -1.74
CA GLN A 110 15.61 0.63 -3.12
C GLN A 110 16.10 -0.45 -4.10
N GLU A 111 17.17 -1.16 -3.78
CA GLU A 111 17.66 -2.28 -4.59
C GLU A 111 16.63 -3.40 -4.72
N GLN A 112 15.91 -3.75 -3.64
CA GLN A 112 14.82 -4.73 -3.69
C GLN A 112 13.67 -4.26 -4.58
N ILE A 113 13.27 -3.00 -4.51
CA ILE A 113 12.21 -2.43 -5.34
C ILE A 113 12.63 -2.45 -6.82
N LEU A 114 13.87 -2.06 -7.13
CA LEU A 114 14.42 -2.12 -8.47
C LEU A 114 14.46 -3.56 -9.01
N ALA A 115 14.83 -4.53 -8.18
CA ALA A 115 14.86 -5.95 -8.55
C ALA A 115 13.48 -6.53 -8.87
N LEU A 116 12.40 -5.97 -8.29
CA LEU A 116 11.03 -6.37 -8.60
C LEU A 116 10.55 -5.86 -9.97
N ASN A 117 11.34 -5.00 -10.64
CA ASN A 117 11.06 -4.43 -11.97
C ASN A 117 9.65 -3.82 -12.08
N THR A 118 9.21 -3.18 -10.99
CA THR A 118 7.90 -2.55 -10.89
C THR A 118 8.02 -1.08 -11.28
N LYS A 119 7.18 -0.62 -12.20
CA LYS A 119 7.07 0.79 -12.53
C LYS A 119 6.22 1.48 -11.47
N LEU A 120 6.86 1.96 -10.40
CA LEU A 120 6.21 2.83 -9.42
C LEU A 120 6.13 4.25 -9.99
N SER A 121 5.03 4.94 -9.71
CA SER A 121 4.82 6.35 -10.00
C SER A 121 5.68 7.19 -9.06
N SER A 122 6.10 8.37 -9.51
CA SER A 122 6.78 9.34 -8.66
C SER A 122 5.93 9.78 -7.46
N SER A 123 4.60 9.59 -7.54
CA SER A 123 3.66 9.92 -6.48
C SER A 123 3.82 9.11 -5.20
N VAL A 124 4.50 7.95 -5.25
CA VAL A 124 4.71 7.08 -4.08
C VAL A 124 6.13 7.12 -3.51
N ASN A 125 7.01 7.97 -4.05
CA ASN A 125 8.41 8.05 -3.59
C ASN A 125 8.50 8.39 -2.10
N ASP A 126 7.61 9.26 -1.65
CA ASP A 126 7.47 9.65 -0.25
C ASP A 126 7.12 8.46 0.66
N GLU A 127 6.24 7.55 0.21
CA GLU A 127 5.92 6.32 0.90
C GLU A 127 7.09 5.33 0.93
N VAL A 128 7.88 5.27 -0.14
CA VAL A 128 9.07 4.41 -0.24
C VAL A 128 10.13 4.82 0.79
N ASP A 129 10.34 6.12 0.99
CA ASP A 129 11.30 6.63 1.98
C ASP A 129 10.91 6.26 3.42
N GLU A 130 9.61 6.16 3.69
CA GLU A 130 9.09 5.77 5.00
C GLU A 130 9.22 4.25 5.27
N LEU A 131 9.46 3.42 4.25
CA LEU A 131 9.65 1.98 4.43
C LEU A 131 10.80 1.64 5.38
N VAL A 132 11.84 2.47 5.44
CA VAL A 132 12.97 2.29 6.36
C VAL A 132 12.51 2.29 7.82
N LYS A 133 11.45 3.03 8.15
CA LYS A 133 10.90 3.15 9.51
C LYS A 133 9.81 2.12 9.79
N VAL A 134 9.15 1.62 8.75
CA VAL A 134 7.98 0.74 8.88
C VAL A 134 8.34 -0.75 8.79
N LEU A 135 9.35 -1.10 8.01
CA LEU A 135 9.80 -2.49 7.85
C LEU A 135 10.79 -2.89 8.94
N ASP A 136 10.71 -4.15 9.38
CA ASP A 136 11.72 -4.69 10.28
C ASP A 136 13.10 -4.76 9.59
N THR A 137 14.17 -4.84 10.38
CA THR A 137 15.55 -4.81 9.88
C THR A 137 15.87 -5.98 8.94
N ASP A 138 15.20 -7.12 9.11
CA ASP A 138 15.38 -8.35 8.32
C ASP A 138 14.23 -8.60 7.31
N GLU A 139 13.24 -7.71 7.25
CA GLU A 139 12.03 -7.92 6.45
C GLU A 139 12.30 -7.62 4.97
N LYS A 140 12.10 -8.65 4.13
CA LYS A 140 12.27 -8.54 2.67
C LYS A 140 10.95 -8.31 1.96
N ILE A 141 11.03 -7.57 0.86
CA ILE A 141 9.91 -7.26 -0.01
C ILE A 141 9.74 -8.39 -1.03
N VAL A 142 8.51 -8.86 -1.17
CA VAL A 142 8.09 -9.92 -2.10
C VAL A 142 7.40 -9.32 -3.32
N ALA A 143 6.55 -8.31 -3.09
CA ALA A 143 5.86 -7.59 -4.14
C ALA A 143 5.61 -6.14 -3.70
N ILE A 144 5.55 -5.23 -4.66
CA ILE A 144 5.28 -3.82 -4.42
C ILE A 144 4.51 -3.28 -5.61
N ALA A 145 3.55 -2.39 -5.36
CA ALA A 145 2.80 -1.74 -6.43
C ALA A 145 2.08 -0.49 -5.91
N ASP A 146 1.85 0.46 -6.81
CA ASP A 146 0.99 1.60 -6.56
C ASP A 146 -0.46 1.13 -6.51
N ALA A 147 -1.18 1.56 -5.48
CA ALA A 147 -2.54 1.11 -5.27
C ALA A 147 -3.42 2.22 -4.69
N LYS A 148 -4.68 2.20 -5.10
CA LYS A 148 -5.76 2.93 -4.49
C LYS A 148 -6.54 2.02 -3.56
N TYR A 149 -6.62 2.37 -2.28
CA TYR A 149 -7.42 1.64 -1.31
C TYR A 149 -8.88 2.09 -1.36
N LEU A 150 -9.79 1.19 -1.72
CA LEU A 150 -11.18 1.55 -1.98
C LEU A 150 -11.97 1.92 -0.72
N HIS A 151 -11.52 1.48 0.46
CA HIS A 151 -12.22 1.76 1.72
C HIS A 151 -12.23 3.25 2.08
N ASN A 152 -11.10 3.94 1.87
CA ASN A 152 -10.95 5.36 2.16
C ASN A 152 -10.68 6.20 0.90
N ASN A 153 -10.72 5.57 -0.28
CA ASN A 153 -10.50 6.19 -1.58
C ASN A 153 -9.12 6.88 -1.71
N THR A 154 -8.10 6.41 -0.98
CA THR A 154 -6.75 7.02 -0.98
C THR A 154 -5.77 6.24 -1.85
N ASN A 155 -4.89 6.97 -2.53
CA ASN A 155 -3.77 6.40 -3.27
C ASN A 155 -2.58 6.19 -2.32
N GLY A 156 -1.77 5.17 -2.58
CA GLY A 156 -0.59 4.91 -1.78
C GLY A 156 0.17 3.71 -2.31
N LEU A 157 1.03 3.19 -1.46
CA LEU A 157 1.90 2.07 -1.75
C LEU A 157 1.34 0.79 -1.13
N LEU A 158 1.10 -0.23 -1.95
CA LEU A 158 0.80 -1.57 -1.50
C LEU A 158 2.05 -2.44 -1.57
N LEU A 159 2.40 -3.03 -0.43
CA LEU A 159 3.61 -3.81 -0.24
C LEU A 159 3.26 -5.19 0.28
N ALA A 160 3.81 -6.24 -0.30
CA ALA A 160 3.83 -7.57 0.30
C ALA A 160 5.23 -7.89 0.77
N THR A 161 5.36 -8.26 2.04
CA THR A 161 6.60 -8.74 2.64
C THR A 161 6.55 -10.23 2.88
N GLN A 162 7.60 -10.75 3.49
CA GLN A 162 7.66 -12.13 3.96
C GLN A 162 6.63 -12.48 5.05
N ARG A 163 6.12 -11.47 5.78
CA ARG A 163 5.28 -11.66 6.98
C ARG A 163 3.85 -11.16 6.80
N LYS A 164 3.66 -10.10 6.02
CA LYS A 164 2.38 -9.40 5.89
C LYS A 164 2.23 -8.72 4.53
N VAL A 165 1.00 -8.40 4.17
CA VAL A 165 0.70 -7.37 3.19
C VAL A 165 0.41 -6.07 3.94
N LEU A 166 0.96 -4.97 3.47
CA LEU A 166 0.94 -3.66 4.10
C LEU A 166 0.53 -2.62 3.06
N PHE A 167 -0.48 -1.82 3.38
CA PHE A 167 -0.81 -0.62 2.64
C PHE A 167 -0.31 0.61 3.41
N LEU A 168 0.35 1.52 2.70
CA LEU A 168 0.90 2.77 3.22
C LEU A 168 0.40 3.94 2.39
N ASN A 169 -0.05 4.99 3.06
CA ASN A 169 -0.31 6.28 2.46
C ASN A 169 0.28 7.36 3.36
N ARG A 170 1.12 8.23 2.80
CA ARG A 170 1.63 9.39 3.51
C ARG A 170 0.53 10.46 3.53
N LYS A 171 0.15 10.91 4.73
CA LYS A 171 -0.70 12.09 4.88
C LYS A 171 0.16 13.34 5.03
N PHE A 172 -0.41 14.49 4.72
CA PHE A 172 0.25 15.80 4.58
C PHE A 172 1.03 16.31 5.83
N PHE A 173 0.92 15.69 7.01
CA PHE A 173 1.61 16.11 8.24
C PHE A 173 2.64 15.10 8.77
N GLY A 174 3.16 14.20 7.91
CA GLY A 174 4.08 13.14 8.34
C GLY A 174 3.41 12.01 9.12
N ASN A 175 2.09 12.10 9.32
CA ASN A 175 1.29 10.98 9.79
C ASN A 175 1.15 9.96 8.65
N ILE A 176 1.52 8.72 8.93
CA ILE A 176 1.45 7.62 7.96
C ILE A 176 0.18 6.85 8.24
N TYR A 177 -0.73 6.78 7.27
CA TYR A 177 -1.79 5.80 7.32
C TYR A 177 -1.20 4.45 6.93
N LYS A 178 -1.26 3.49 7.85
CA LYS A 178 -0.81 2.13 7.61
C LYS A 178 -1.90 1.11 7.92
N LYS A 179 -2.07 0.13 7.03
CA LYS A 179 -2.97 -0.99 7.24
C LYS A 179 -2.20 -2.29 6.98
N GLU A 180 -2.10 -3.12 8.01
CA GLU A 180 -1.36 -4.37 7.97
C GLU A 180 -2.31 -5.57 7.90
N PHE A 181 -1.98 -6.52 7.04
CA PHE A 181 -2.67 -7.78 6.83
C PHE A 181 -1.65 -8.91 6.97
N PRO A 182 -1.47 -9.47 8.18
CA PRO A 182 -0.55 -10.60 8.39
C PRO A 182 -0.94 -11.78 7.50
N HIS A 183 0.04 -12.51 6.96
CA HIS A 183 -0.24 -13.65 6.06
C HIS A 183 -1.13 -14.71 6.73
N GLN A 184 -1.01 -14.91 8.04
CA GLN A 184 -1.86 -15.81 8.83
C GLN A 184 -3.35 -15.44 8.81
N ASN A 185 -3.65 -14.17 8.58
CA ASN A 185 -5.01 -13.65 8.52
C ASN A 185 -5.53 -13.54 7.10
N ILE A 186 -4.68 -13.75 6.08
CA ILE A 186 -5.07 -13.69 4.67
C ILE A 186 -5.52 -15.08 4.25
N ASN A 187 -6.80 -15.19 3.91
CA ASN A 187 -7.39 -16.44 3.41
C ASN A 187 -7.09 -16.61 1.93
N THR A 188 -7.30 -15.54 1.16
CA THR A 188 -7.08 -15.54 -0.30
C THR A 188 -6.78 -14.13 -0.79
N VAL A 189 -5.89 -14.01 -1.76
CA VAL A 189 -5.68 -12.79 -2.55
C VAL A 189 -6.21 -13.06 -3.96
N LEU A 190 -7.16 -12.26 -4.44
CA LEU A 190 -7.81 -12.43 -5.74
C LEU A 190 -7.55 -11.23 -6.63
N ASP A 191 -7.19 -11.47 -7.89
CA ASP A 191 -7.28 -10.49 -8.97
C ASP A 191 -8.68 -10.58 -9.60
N ASP A 192 -9.44 -9.48 -9.61
CA ASP A 192 -10.74 -9.46 -10.30
C ASP A 192 -10.53 -9.07 -11.77
N ILE A 193 -10.30 -10.09 -12.60
CA ILE A 193 -10.05 -9.95 -14.04
C ILE A 193 -11.26 -9.36 -14.80
N ARG A 194 -12.44 -9.26 -14.17
CA ARG A 194 -13.66 -8.77 -14.85
C ARG A 194 -13.69 -7.26 -15.03
N GLU A 195 -12.85 -6.53 -14.30
CA GLU A 195 -12.79 -5.07 -14.35
C GLU A 195 -11.65 -4.62 -15.28
N LYS A 196 -11.82 -3.48 -15.97
CA LYS A 196 -10.76 -2.92 -16.83
C LYS A 196 -9.56 -2.42 -16.01
N ASP A 197 -9.82 -2.15 -14.73
CA ASP A 197 -8.84 -1.71 -13.76
C ASP A 197 -8.23 -2.95 -13.08
N SER A 198 -6.95 -2.88 -12.72
CA SER A 198 -6.24 -4.01 -12.10
C SER A 198 -6.65 -4.14 -10.63
N SER A 199 -7.85 -4.67 -10.37
CA SER A 199 -8.41 -4.75 -9.03
C SER A 199 -7.93 -5.99 -8.27
N LEU A 200 -7.62 -5.78 -6.99
CA LEU A 200 -7.06 -6.75 -6.06
C LEU A 200 -7.91 -6.79 -4.79
N LYS A 201 -8.40 -7.98 -4.44
CA LYS A 201 -9.19 -8.21 -3.24
C LYS A 201 -8.44 -9.13 -2.28
N ILE A 202 -8.17 -8.64 -1.08
CA ILE A 202 -7.57 -9.41 0.01
C ILE A 202 -8.69 -9.84 0.94
N LEU A 203 -8.97 -11.15 0.96
CA LEU A 203 -9.90 -11.76 1.89
C LEU A 203 -9.14 -12.10 3.16
N THR A 204 -9.60 -11.56 4.29
CA THR A 204 -9.02 -11.87 5.59
C THR A 204 -10.02 -12.62 6.47
N ASN A 205 -9.58 -13.07 7.65
CA ASN A 205 -10.46 -13.60 8.71
C ASN A 205 -11.49 -12.57 9.24
N GLY A 206 -11.46 -11.33 8.73
CA GLY A 206 -12.43 -10.28 9.03
C GLY A 206 -12.85 -9.53 7.75
N PRO A 207 -12.83 -8.17 7.74
CA PRO A 207 -13.28 -7.41 6.58
C PRO A 207 -12.37 -7.63 5.37
N THR A 208 -12.98 -7.68 4.19
CA THR A 208 -12.27 -7.70 2.91
C THR A 208 -11.62 -6.34 2.65
N ALA A 209 -10.42 -6.35 2.10
CA ALA A 209 -9.72 -5.14 1.66
C ALA A 209 -9.62 -5.13 0.14
N ASP A 210 -10.19 -4.09 -0.47
CA ASP A 210 -10.28 -3.95 -1.92
C ASP A 210 -9.35 -2.82 -2.40
N PHE A 211 -8.57 -3.10 -3.43
CA PHE A 211 -7.59 -2.21 -4.01
C PHE A 211 -7.73 -2.16 -5.53
N ILE A 212 -7.38 -1.01 -6.12
CA ILE A 212 -7.15 -0.88 -7.55
C ILE A 212 -5.67 -0.56 -7.73
N LEU A 213 -4.93 -1.37 -8.49
CA LEU A 213 -3.52 -1.14 -8.75
C LEU A 213 -3.30 -0.40 -10.05
N ASP A 214 -2.30 0.48 -10.06
CA ASP A 214 -1.93 1.20 -11.26
C ASP A 214 -1.16 0.27 -12.21
N GLY A 215 -1.65 0.19 -13.45
CA GLY A 215 -1.12 -0.70 -14.48
C GLY A 215 -1.95 -1.96 -14.66
N SER A 216 -2.28 -2.28 -15.92
CA SER A 216 -3.26 -3.32 -16.29
C SER A 216 -2.98 -4.70 -15.72
N ASN A 217 -1.71 -5.08 -15.53
CA ASN A 217 -1.31 -6.40 -15.07
C ASN A 217 -0.77 -6.41 -13.63
N SER A 218 -0.83 -5.28 -12.92
CA SER A 218 -0.19 -5.13 -11.62
C SER A 218 -0.81 -6.03 -10.55
N ALA A 219 -2.13 -6.18 -10.50
CA ALA A 219 -2.83 -7.10 -9.59
C ALA A 219 -2.43 -8.55 -9.83
N GLN A 220 -2.43 -8.99 -11.08
CA GLN A 220 -2.07 -10.37 -11.40
C GLN A 220 -0.61 -10.69 -11.03
N LEU A 221 0.32 -9.75 -11.30
CA LEU A 221 1.72 -9.91 -10.92
C LEU A 221 1.89 -9.94 -9.40
N PHE A 222 1.17 -9.08 -8.69
CA PHE A 222 1.18 -9.01 -7.24
C PHE A 222 0.64 -10.30 -6.60
N CYS A 223 -0.51 -10.80 -7.05
CA CYS A 223 -1.07 -12.10 -6.62
C CYS A 223 -0.08 -13.24 -6.85
N LYS A 224 0.45 -13.37 -8.07
CA LYS A 224 1.41 -14.43 -8.42
C LYS A 224 2.68 -14.36 -7.59
N ALA A 225 3.15 -13.16 -7.23
CA ALA A 225 4.33 -12.99 -6.38
C ALA A 225 4.08 -13.49 -4.95
N ILE A 226 2.94 -13.12 -4.35
CA ILE A 226 2.53 -13.60 -3.02
C ILE A 226 2.35 -15.12 -3.03
N GLU A 227 1.60 -15.66 -3.99
CA GLU A 227 1.38 -17.11 -4.09
C GLU A 227 2.68 -17.89 -4.23
N ARG A 228 3.60 -17.40 -5.08
CA ARG A 228 4.91 -18.03 -5.26
C ARG A 228 5.69 -18.03 -3.95
N TYR A 229 5.63 -16.94 -3.21
CA TYR A 229 6.30 -16.84 -1.91
C TYR A 229 5.70 -17.82 -0.89
N ILE A 230 4.39 -17.86 -0.72
CA ILE A 230 3.70 -18.77 0.21
C ILE A 230 4.04 -20.24 -0.14
N LYS A 231 3.87 -20.63 -1.40
CA LYS A 231 4.21 -21.98 -1.89
C LYS A 231 5.69 -22.32 -1.70
N SER A 232 6.59 -21.35 -1.86
CA SER A 232 8.03 -21.55 -1.63
C SER A 232 8.36 -21.67 -0.14
N SER A 233 7.62 -21.00 0.75
CA SER A 233 7.80 -21.07 2.20
C SER A 233 7.34 -22.43 2.74
N GLU A 234 6.18 -22.91 2.31
CA GLU A 234 5.65 -24.23 2.68
C GLU A 234 6.61 -25.37 2.28
N ASN A 235 7.24 -25.26 1.11
CA ASN A 235 8.23 -26.24 0.66
C ASN A 235 9.54 -26.17 1.46
N LYS A 236 9.93 -25.00 1.98
CA LYS A 236 11.10 -24.85 2.88
C LYS A 236 10.82 -25.43 4.27
N GLU A 237 9.62 -25.25 4.80
CA GLU A 237 9.23 -25.84 6.09
C GLU A 237 9.12 -27.37 6.00
N LYS A 238 8.59 -27.91 4.89
CA LYS A 238 8.59 -29.37 4.64
C LYS A 238 10.02 -29.95 4.52
N GLN A 239 10.98 -29.18 3.99
CA GLN A 239 12.38 -29.57 3.92
C GLN A 239 13.16 -29.36 5.25
N GLN A 240 12.68 -28.51 6.16
CA GLN A 240 13.29 -28.33 7.49
C GLN A 240 12.76 -29.30 8.56
N LEU A 241 11.60 -29.93 8.33
CA LEU A 241 11.10 -31.05 9.15
C LEU A 241 11.56 -32.43 8.68
N THR A 242 12.28 -32.52 7.55
CA THR A 242 12.99 -33.75 7.15
C THR A 242 14.48 -33.57 7.33
N GLN A 243 14.91 -33.62 8.58
CA GLN A 243 16.29 -34.01 8.90
C GLN A 243 16.50 -35.44 8.36
N PRO A 244 17.49 -35.71 7.50
CA PRO A 244 17.77 -37.07 7.07
C PRO A 244 18.52 -37.77 8.21
N GLU A 245 17.79 -38.44 9.11
CA GLU A 245 18.41 -39.54 9.85
C GLU A 245 18.77 -40.62 8.84
N LEU A 246 20.07 -40.82 8.69
CA LEU A 246 20.70 -41.93 7.98
C LEU A 246 20.04 -43.25 8.37
N LYS A 247 19.14 -43.76 7.53
CA LYS A 247 18.93 -45.19 7.37
C LYS A 247 18.96 -45.54 5.90
N ALA A 248 20.09 -46.11 5.51
CA ALA A 248 20.25 -46.81 4.28
C ALA A 248 19.16 -47.87 4.13
N SER A 249 18.43 -47.84 3.02
CA SER A 249 18.09 -49.06 2.31
C SER A 249 17.96 -48.74 0.83
N ALA A 250 18.74 -49.46 0.05
CA ALA A 250 18.74 -49.46 -1.40
C ALA A 250 17.33 -49.69 -1.97
N PHE A 251 17.05 -49.10 -3.13
CA PHE A 251 16.70 -49.80 -4.39
C PHE A 251 16.30 -48.75 -5.45
N GLN A 252 16.95 -48.80 -6.62
CA GLN A 252 16.50 -48.13 -7.86
C GLN A 252 15.40 -49.01 -8.54
N PRO A 253 15.00 -48.73 -9.80
CA PRO A 253 14.04 -47.72 -10.26
C PRO A 253 12.81 -48.39 -10.91
N SER A 254 11.60 -47.80 -10.85
CA SER A 254 10.50 -48.29 -11.70
C SER A 254 9.35 -47.31 -11.90
N GLN A 255 8.79 -47.42 -13.10
CA GLN A 255 7.75 -46.61 -13.72
C GLN A 255 6.35 -46.86 -13.14
N SER A 256 5.50 -45.82 -13.24
CA SER A 256 4.03 -45.82 -13.45
C SER A 256 3.14 -46.75 -12.60
N ILE A 257 2.25 -46.16 -11.79
CA ILE A 257 0.77 -46.13 -11.92
C ILE A 257 0.17 -45.64 -10.59
N GLN A 258 -0.66 -44.61 -10.73
CA GLN A 258 -1.71 -44.07 -9.84
C GLN A 258 -1.98 -44.81 -8.51
N GLU A 259 -1.44 -44.28 -7.43
CA GLU A 259 -2.09 -44.23 -6.11
C GLU A 259 -2.02 -42.77 -5.66
N GLU A 260 -3.19 -42.15 -5.42
CA GLU A 260 -3.24 -40.78 -4.91
C GLU A 260 -2.70 -40.80 -3.48
N ASP A 261 -1.63 -40.05 -3.24
CA ASP A 261 -1.04 -39.86 -1.90
C ASP A 261 -2.18 -39.55 -0.89
N PRO A 262 -2.26 -40.25 0.25
CA PRO A 262 -3.30 -40.03 1.24
C PRO A 262 -3.42 -38.55 1.66
N SER A 263 -2.32 -37.80 1.65
CA SER A 263 -2.32 -36.36 1.90
C SER A 263 -3.15 -35.58 0.88
N VAL A 264 -3.14 -35.97 -0.40
CA VAL A 264 -3.92 -35.32 -1.46
C VAL A 264 -5.40 -35.69 -1.36
N VAL A 265 -5.74 -36.87 -0.85
CA VAL A 265 -7.12 -37.28 -0.57
C VAL A 265 -7.70 -36.48 0.60
N PHE A 266 -6.93 -36.25 1.65
CA PHE A 266 -7.34 -35.40 2.78
C PHE A 266 -7.60 -33.94 2.34
N ASP A 267 -6.74 -33.36 1.49
CA ASP A 267 -6.95 -32.01 0.95
C ASP A 267 -8.23 -31.90 0.11
N LYS A 268 -8.57 -32.95 -0.65
CA LYS A 268 -9.83 -33.02 -1.44
C LYS A 268 -11.06 -33.15 -0.53
N LEU A 269 -10.96 -33.90 0.57
CA LEU A 269 -12.02 -34.03 1.57
C LEU A 269 -12.30 -32.70 2.28
N GLU A 270 -11.28 -31.90 2.57
CA GLU A 270 -11.46 -30.56 3.17
C GLU A 270 -12.19 -29.61 2.19
N LYS A 271 -11.80 -29.61 0.91
CA LYS A 271 -12.46 -28.81 -0.12
C LYS A 271 -13.93 -29.18 -0.30
N LEU A 272 -14.26 -30.47 -0.25
CA LEU A 272 -15.66 -30.93 -0.29
C LEU A 272 -16.48 -30.42 0.90
N GLY A 273 -15.90 -30.41 2.11
CA GLY A 273 -16.56 -29.86 3.29
C GLY A 273 -16.93 -28.39 3.12
N ARG A 274 -16.00 -27.59 2.58
CA ARG A 274 -16.25 -26.18 2.29
C ARG A 274 -17.35 -25.98 1.24
N LEU A 275 -17.45 -26.84 0.23
CA LEU A 275 -18.51 -26.73 -0.79
C LEU A 275 -19.91 -27.02 -0.24
N ARG A 276 -20.03 -27.98 0.69
CA ARG A 276 -21.27 -28.24 1.43
C ARG A 276 -21.64 -27.07 2.33
N ASP A 277 -20.68 -26.55 3.10
CA ASP A 277 -20.93 -25.46 4.06
C ASP A 277 -21.33 -24.15 3.35
N ASN A 278 -20.90 -23.97 2.09
CA ASN A 278 -21.31 -22.86 1.24
C ASN A 278 -22.66 -23.09 0.52
N GLY A 279 -23.35 -24.22 0.78
CA GLY A 279 -24.65 -24.54 0.19
C GLY A 279 -24.60 -24.82 -1.33
N ILE A 280 -23.42 -25.11 -1.88
CA ILE A 280 -23.22 -25.40 -3.30
C ILE A 280 -23.54 -26.87 -3.60
N LEU A 281 -23.32 -27.76 -2.62
CA LEU A 281 -23.63 -29.17 -2.69
C LEU A 281 -24.74 -29.51 -1.70
N THR A 282 -25.65 -30.38 -2.12
CA THR A 282 -26.63 -30.99 -1.23
C THR A 282 -25.96 -32.06 -0.35
N ASP A 283 -26.57 -32.39 0.79
CA ASP A 283 -26.03 -33.38 1.73
C ASP A 283 -25.86 -34.77 1.08
N ASP A 284 -26.75 -35.12 0.15
CA ASP A 284 -26.72 -36.38 -0.60
C ASP A 284 -25.52 -36.43 -1.58
N GLU A 285 -25.29 -35.35 -2.35
CA GLU A 285 -24.15 -35.25 -3.27
C GLU A 285 -22.80 -35.24 -2.53
N PHE A 286 -22.77 -34.60 -1.35
CA PHE A 286 -21.59 -34.59 -0.49
C PHE A 286 -21.27 -36.00 0.03
N ALA A 287 -22.28 -36.76 0.46
CA ALA A 287 -22.09 -38.11 0.99
C ALA A 287 -21.54 -39.08 -0.07
N GLU A 288 -22.04 -39.01 -1.31
CA GLU A 288 -21.55 -39.84 -2.42
C GLU A 288 -20.09 -39.52 -2.78
N GLN A 289 -19.74 -38.24 -2.88
CA GLN A 289 -18.37 -37.85 -3.23
C GLN A 289 -17.37 -38.11 -2.10
N LYS A 290 -17.77 -37.91 -0.84
CA LYS A 290 -16.95 -38.26 0.33
C LYS A 290 -16.65 -39.75 0.36
N LYS A 291 -17.65 -40.60 0.12
CA LYS A 291 -17.46 -42.06 0.09
C LYS A 291 -16.49 -42.46 -1.03
N LYS A 292 -16.64 -41.88 -2.22
CA LYS A 292 -15.76 -42.15 -3.37
C LYS A 292 -14.30 -41.71 -3.15
N LEU A 293 -14.06 -40.69 -2.33
CA LEU A 293 -12.71 -40.27 -1.95
C LEU A 293 -12.13 -41.14 -0.83
N LEU A 294 -12.96 -41.58 0.13
CA LEU A 294 -12.52 -42.48 1.19
C LEU A 294 -12.19 -43.89 0.68
N ASP A 295 -12.91 -44.36 -0.35
CA ASP A 295 -12.62 -45.65 -1.01
C ASP A 295 -11.33 -45.63 -1.85
N LYS A 296 -10.69 -44.45 -1.99
CA LYS A 296 -9.40 -44.26 -2.69
C LYS A 296 -8.20 -44.13 -1.75
N LEU A 297 -8.44 -44.19 -0.43
CA LEU A 297 -7.42 -44.35 0.62
C LEU A 297 -7.14 -45.84 0.83
#